data_AF-A0A949NRM8-F1
#
_entry.id   AF-A0A949NRM8-F1
#
_cell.length_a   1.000
_cell.length_b   1.000
_cell.length_c   1.000
_cell.angle_alpha   90.00
_cell.angle_beta   90.00
_cell.angle_gamma   90.00
#
_symmetry.space_group_name_H-M   'P 1'
#
loop_
_entity.id
_entity.type
_entity.pdbx_description
1 polymer ?
#
loop_
_entity_poly.entity_id
_entity_poly.type
_entity_poly.pdbx_seq_one_letter_code
_entity_poly.pdbx_strand_id
1 'polypeptide(L)'
;MIASMLIGPLFLIGIVALIALIVAGIRAGDSSDGGHDMIKNVYIYLVLFATLMMTIGGSVAAFMAIADIIAPTPYYQQFEDYKYSQGPDRTGVDTPKLSEEELKVRYEAMAIAHHKQQIEGAKNSLIKSFGWIIIPLPVFMYYQRRLVGKEA
;
A
#
# COMPACT_ATOMS: atom_id res chain seq x y z
N MET A 1 9.58 -7.99 -15.61
CA MET A 1 10.12 -6.86 -16.41
C MET A 1 9.11 -6.25 -17.38
N ILE A 2 8.32 -7.03 -18.12
CA ILE A 2 7.31 -6.48 -19.07
C ILE A 2 6.19 -5.72 -18.33
N ALA A 3 5.67 -6.27 -17.22
CA ALA A 3 4.60 -5.62 -16.43
C ALA A 3 5.02 -4.25 -15.87
N SER A 4 6.24 -4.13 -15.35
CA SER A 4 6.82 -2.86 -14.85
C SER A 4 7.02 -1.80 -15.94
N MET A 5 7.20 -2.21 -17.20
CA MET A 5 7.42 -1.30 -18.33
C MET A 5 6.09 -0.77 -18.92
N LEU A 6 4.97 -1.46 -18.70
CA LEU A 6 3.63 -1.08 -19.15
C LEU A 6 2.86 -0.24 -18.13
N ILE A 7 3.19 -0.35 -16.83
CA ILE A 7 2.52 0.41 -15.75
C ILE A 7 2.72 1.92 -15.92
N GLY A 8 3.92 2.37 -16.29
CA GLY A 8 4.20 3.80 -16.52
C GLY A 8 3.36 4.42 -17.65
N PRO A 9 3.36 3.83 -18.87
CA PRO A 9 2.53 4.30 -19.97
C PRO A 9 1.02 4.21 -19.70
N LEU A 10 0.54 3.13 -19.09
CA LEU A 10 -0.90 3.01 -18.74
C LEU A 10 -1.33 4.07 -17.73
N PHE A 11 -0.48 4.39 -16.74
CA PHE A 11 -0.76 5.43 -15.77
C PHE A 11 -0.85 6.82 -16.42
N LEU A 12 0.05 7.11 -17.36
CA LEU A 12 0.02 8.33 -18.17
C LEU A 12 -1.23 8.44 -19.04
N ILE A 13 -1.63 7.35 -19.71
CA ILE A 13 -2.86 7.27 -20.50
C ILE A 13 -4.09 7.51 -19.61
N GLY A 14 -4.12 6.92 -18.40
CA GLY A 14 -5.19 7.14 -17.43
C GLY A 14 -5.32 8.60 -17.00
N ILE A 15 -4.19 9.29 -16.75
CA ILE A 15 -4.18 10.72 -16.41
C ILE A 15 -4.69 11.57 -17.59
N VAL A 16 -4.23 11.29 -18.81
CA VAL A 16 -4.66 12.04 -20.01
C VAL A 16 -6.15 11.83 -20.27
N ALA A 17 -6.66 10.61 -20.13
CA ALA A 17 -8.08 10.31 -20.25
C ALA A 17 -8.93 11.03 -19.19
N LEU A 18 -8.45 11.07 -17.94
CA LEU A 18 -9.11 11.79 -16.85
C LEU A 18 -9.17 13.29 -17.13
N ILE A 19 -8.07 13.89 -17.59
CA ILE A 19 -8.02 15.32 -17.96
C ILE A 19 -8.96 15.60 -19.13
N ALA A 20 -8.99 14.74 -20.15
CA ALA A 20 -9.88 14.90 -21.29
C ALA A 20 -11.36 14.86 -20.88
N LEU A 21 -11.74 13.96 -19.97
CA LEU A 21 -13.09 13.88 -19.42
C LEU A 21 -13.46 15.12 -18.61
N ILE A 22 -12.55 15.66 -17.80
CA ILE A 22 -12.76 16.90 -17.03
C ILE A 22 -12.98 18.08 -17.99
N VAL A 23 -12.12 18.22 -19.01
CA VAL A 23 -12.23 19.30 -20.01
C VAL A 23 -13.52 19.21 -20.80
N ALA A 24 -13.92 17.99 -21.21
CA ALA A 24 -15.18 17.77 -21.90
C ALA A 24 -16.39 18.11 -21.01
N GLY A 25 -16.35 17.74 -19.73
CA GLY A 25 -17.41 18.06 -18.76
C GLY A 25 -17.56 19.56 -18.50
N ILE A 26 -16.46 20.30 -18.39
CA ILE A 26 -16.48 21.77 -18.22
C ILE A 26 -17.08 22.43 -19.47
N ARG A 27 -16.64 22.02 -20.67
CA ARG A 27 -17.07 22.62 -21.93
C ARG A 27 -18.55 22.33 -22.26
N ALA A 28 -19.08 21.21 -21.79
CA ALA A 28 -20.49 20.86 -21.93
C ALA A 28 -21.40 21.58 -20.91
N GLY A 29 -20.87 22.03 -19.78
CA GLY A 29 -21.65 22.68 -18.71
C GLY A 29 -21.86 24.19 -18.88
N ASP A 30 -21.10 24.85 -19.77
CA ASP A 30 -21.14 26.30 -19.98
C ASP A 30 -22.41 26.79 -20.71
N SER A 31 -23.24 25.88 -21.24
CA SER A 31 -24.33 26.21 -22.17
C SER A 31 -25.74 26.26 -21.54
N SER A 32 -25.91 25.93 -20.26
CA SER A 32 -27.23 25.97 -19.59
C SER A 32 -27.11 26.00 -18.06
N ASP A 33 -28.08 26.59 -17.34
CA ASP A 33 -28.15 26.58 -15.86
C ASP A 33 -28.09 25.15 -15.27
N GLY A 34 -28.55 24.13 -16.01
CA GLY A 34 -28.43 22.72 -15.63
C GLY A 34 -27.01 22.17 -15.69
N GLY A 35 -26.11 22.78 -16.47
CA GLY A 35 -24.71 22.39 -16.59
C GLY A 35 -23.91 22.64 -15.32
N HIS A 36 -24.19 23.74 -14.61
CA HIS A 36 -23.55 24.04 -13.33
C HIS A 36 -23.89 23.01 -12.25
N ASP A 37 -25.17 22.61 -12.18
CA ASP A 37 -25.62 21.58 -11.24
C ASP A 37 -25.06 20.19 -11.58
N MET A 38 -24.93 19.86 -12.86
CA MET A 38 -24.28 18.63 -13.31
C MET A 38 -22.80 18.59 -12.90
N ILE A 39 -22.04 19.66 -13.16
CA ILE A 39 -20.61 19.73 -12.78
C ILE A 39 -20.45 19.57 -11.26
N LYS A 40 -21.30 20.22 -10.46
CA LYS A 40 -21.29 20.11 -9.01
C LYS A 40 -21.57 18.68 -8.53
N ASN A 41 -22.54 18.00 -9.13
CA ASN A 41 -22.85 16.61 -8.79
C ASN A 41 -21.68 15.68 -9.16
N VAL A 42 -21.10 15.84 -10.37
CA VAL A 42 -19.91 15.07 -10.78
C VAL A 42 -18.75 15.27 -9.81
N TYR A 43 -18.49 16.51 -9.40
CA TYR A 43 -17.47 16.80 -8.39
C TYR A 43 -17.72 16.06 -7.06
N ILE A 44 -18.95 16.13 -6.54
CA ILE A 44 -19.31 15.45 -5.28
C ILE A 44 -19.09 13.93 -5.42
N TYR A 45 -19.55 13.33 -6.51
CA TYR A 45 -19.36 11.90 -6.76
C TYR A 45 -17.89 11.52 -6.90
N LEU A 46 -17.06 12.33 -7.55
CA LEU A 46 -15.61 12.10 -7.65
C LEU A 46 -14.92 12.13 -6.28
N VAL A 47 -15.29 13.10 -5.42
CA VAL A 47 -14.74 13.18 -4.06
C VAL A 47 -15.19 11.97 -3.23
N LEU A 48 -16.46 11.60 -3.30
CA LEU A 48 -16.99 10.40 -2.61
C LEU A 48 -16.33 9.12 -3.12
N PHE A 49 -16.10 9.01 -4.42
CA PHE A 49 -15.38 7.88 -5.00
C PHE A 49 -13.93 7.81 -4.53
N ALA A 50 -13.20 8.93 -4.56
CA ALA A 50 -11.81 8.97 -4.11
C ALA A 50 -11.67 8.62 -2.63
N THR A 51 -12.54 9.17 -1.78
CA THR A 51 -12.56 8.87 -0.33
C THR A 51 -12.95 7.41 -0.06
N LEU A 52 -13.92 6.86 -0.80
CA LEU A 52 -14.28 5.44 -0.72
C LEU A 52 -13.10 4.53 -1.09
N MET A 53 -12.42 4.81 -2.22
CA MET A 53 -11.25 4.04 -2.66
C MET A 53 -10.12 4.10 -1.64
N MET A 54 -9.90 5.28 -1.02
CA MET A 54 -8.92 5.48 0.04
C MET A 54 -9.23 4.61 1.27
N THR A 55 -10.49 4.58 1.70
CA THR A 55 -10.95 3.76 2.83
C THR A 55 -10.86 2.26 2.54
N ILE A 56 -11.22 1.81 1.34
CA ILE A 56 -11.10 0.40 0.94
C ILE A 56 -9.62 -0.02 0.94
N GLY A 57 -8.74 0.77 0.32
CA GLY A 57 -7.31 0.50 0.30
C GLY A 57 -6.70 0.44 1.71
N GLY A 58 -7.08 1.38 2.58
CA GLY A 58 -6.68 1.37 3.99
C GLY A 58 -7.17 0.14 4.74
N SER A 59 -8.41 -0.30 4.51
CA SER A 59 -9.00 -1.46 5.19
C SER A 59 -8.30 -2.78 4.80
N VAL A 60 -8.00 -2.96 3.51
CA VAL A 60 -7.24 -4.13 3.04
C VAL A 60 -5.84 -4.14 3.65
N ALA A 61 -5.15 -2.99 3.65
CA ALA A 61 -3.82 -2.87 4.24
C ALA A 61 -3.82 -3.14 5.76
N ALA A 62 -4.86 -2.70 6.48
CA ALA A 62 -5.04 -2.97 7.89
C ALA A 62 -5.15 -4.48 8.15
N PHE A 63 -5.96 -5.18 7.35
CA PHE A 63 -6.13 -6.62 7.47
C PHE A 63 -4.82 -7.38 7.20
N MET A 64 -4.09 -7.00 6.16
CA MET A 64 -2.78 -7.60 5.85
C MET A 64 -1.79 -7.39 7.00
N ALA A 65 -1.71 -6.17 7.54
CA ALA A 65 -0.82 -5.87 8.65
C ALA A 65 -1.18 -6.68 9.92
N ILE A 66 -2.47 -6.89 10.20
CA ILE A 66 -2.90 -7.75 11.32
C ILE A 66 -2.50 -9.20 11.07
N ALA A 67 -2.66 -9.70 9.84
CA ALA A 67 -2.22 -11.04 9.46
C ALA A 67 -0.71 -11.20 9.66
N ASP A 68 0.09 -10.23 9.24
CA ASP A 68 1.56 -10.25 9.39
C ASP A 68 2.02 -10.16 10.86
N ILE A 69 1.20 -9.61 11.76
CA ILE A 69 1.47 -9.61 13.21
C ILE A 69 1.17 -10.97 13.83
N ILE A 70 0.07 -11.61 13.43
CA ILE A 70 -0.41 -12.89 14.02
C ILE A 70 0.35 -14.08 13.43
N ALA A 71 0.60 -14.05 12.12
CA ALA A 71 1.23 -15.09 11.34
C ALA A 71 2.34 -14.50 10.45
N PRO A 72 3.43 -13.98 11.04
CA PRO A 72 4.55 -13.44 10.29
C PRO A 72 5.19 -14.50 9.40
N THR A 73 5.74 -14.08 8.27
CA THR A 73 6.34 -15.03 7.33
C THR A 73 7.55 -15.72 7.96
N PRO A 74 7.69 -17.05 7.78
CA PRO A 74 8.79 -17.81 8.37
C PRO A 74 10.14 -17.38 7.78
N TYR A 75 11.20 -17.52 8.58
CA TYR A 75 12.55 -17.28 8.10
C TYR A 75 12.89 -18.29 7.00
N TYR A 76 13.30 -17.78 5.83
CA TYR A 76 13.40 -18.55 4.59
C TYR A 76 14.63 -19.45 4.52
N GLN A 77 15.68 -19.15 5.30
CA GLN A 77 16.94 -19.89 5.26
C GLN A 77 16.94 -20.94 6.37
N GLN A 78 17.20 -22.20 6.03
CA GLN A 78 17.42 -23.25 7.03
C GLN A 78 18.83 -23.14 7.61
N PHE A 79 19.04 -23.66 8.83
CA PHE A 79 20.37 -23.63 9.47
C PHE A 79 21.45 -24.29 8.61
N GLU A 80 21.13 -25.38 7.93
CA GLU A 80 22.07 -26.09 7.05
C GLU A 80 22.48 -25.23 5.84
N ASP A 81 21.53 -24.49 5.25
CA ASP A 81 21.82 -23.57 4.15
C ASP A 81 22.66 -22.38 4.65
N TYR A 82 22.42 -21.92 5.88
CA TYR A 82 23.22 -20.88 6.53
C TYR A 82 24.65 -21.33 6.79
N LYS A 83 24.82 -22.53 7.33
CA LYS A 83 26.14 -23.15 7.55
C LYS A 83 26.90 -23.33 6.23
N TYR A 84 26.22 -23.77 5.17
CA TYR A 84 26.84 -23.90 3.84
C TYR A 84 27.22 -22.55 3.24
N SER A 85 26.41 -21.51 3.46
CA SER A 85 26.69 -20.13 3.00
C SER A 85 27.84 -19.43 3.73
N GLN A 86 28.16 -19.86 4.95
CA GLN A 86 29.32 -19.42 5.75
C GLN A 86 30.56 -20.30 5.54
N GLY A 87 30.51 -21.21 4.56
CA GLY A 87 31.65 -22.00 4.12
C GLY A 87 32.80 -21.14 3.57
N PRO A 88 34.00 -21.72 3.37
CA PRO A 88 35.21 -20.98 3.01
C PRO A 88 34.96 -20.09 1.80
N ASP A 89 35.20 -18.80 2.01
CA ASP A 89 35.00 -17.77 1.01
C ASP A 89 35.90 -18.08 -0.21
N ARG A 90 35.36 -17.96 -1.42
CA ARG A 90 36.12 -18.24 -2.67
C ARG A 90 37.27 -17.25 -2.89
N THR A 91 37.43 -16.28 -2.00
CA THR A 91 38.40 -15.20 -1.97
C THR A 91 39.75 -15.61 -1.36
N GLY A 92 39.86 -16.80 -0.76
CA GLY A 92 41.13 -17.33 -0.22
C GLY A 92 41.60 -16.64 1.06
N VAL A 93 40.73 -15.86 1.71
CA VAL A 93 41.00 -15.24 3.01
C VAL A 93 40.55 -16.21 4.09
N ASP A 94 41.49 -16.65 4.92
CA ASP A 94 41.27 -17.62 6.00
C ASP A 94 40.50 -16.93 7.14
N THR A 95 39.18 -16.81 6.99
CA THR A 95 38.31 -16.32 8.06
C THR A 95 38.26 -17.37 9.18
N PRO A 96 38.45 -16.98 10.45
CA PRO A 96 38.35 -17.93 11.55
C PRO A 96 37.00 -18.64 11.51
N LYS A 97 37.02 -19.96 11.30
CA LYS A 97 35.83 -20.81 11.30
C LYS A 97 35.23 -20.74 12.71
N LEU A 98 34.10 -20.04 12.81
CA LEU A 98 33.25 -20.04 14.01
C LEU A 98 32.91 -21.49 14.38
N SER A 99 32.80 -21.76 15.68
CA SER A 99 32.31 -23.08 16.12
C SER A 99 30.86 -23.29 15.65
N GLU A 100 30.43 -24.55 15.62
CA GLU A 100 29.07 -24.88 15.19
C GLU A 100 28.03 -24.27 16.14
N GLU A 101 28.34 -24.20 17.43
CA GLU A 101 27.55 -23.52 18.45
C GLU A 101 27.47 -22.01 18.18
N GLU A 102 28.58 -21.36 17.85
CA GLU A 102 28.59 -19.92 17.53
C GLU A 102 27.80 -19.62 16.25
N LEU A 103 27.85 -20.49 15.25
CA LEU A 103 27.05 -20.39 14.03
C LEU A 103 25.55 -20.53 14.31
N LYS A 104 25.17 -21.47 15.18
CA LYS A 104 23.78 -21.67 15.58
C LYS A 104 23.23 -20.46 16.35
N VAL A 105 24.00 -19.93 17.30
CA VAL A 105 23.61 -18.72 18.05
C VAL A 105 23.40 -17.53 17.11
N ARG A 106 24.28 -17.34 16.12
CA ARG A 106 24.12 -16.27 15.11
C ARG A 106 22.89 -16.46 14.23
N TYR A 107 22.63 -17.69 13.78
CA TYR A 107 21.45 -18.02 13.00
C TYR A 107 20.16 -17.74 13.78
N GLU A 108 20.06 -18.21 15.02
CA GLU A 108 18.91 -17.96 15.89
C GLU A 108 18.70 -16.47 16.14
N ALA A 109 19.77 -15.72 16.41
CA ALA A 109 19.71 -14.27 16.57
C ALA A 109 19.17 -13.57 15.30
N MET A 110 19.58 -14.02 14.12
CA MET A 110 19.06 -13.49 12.84
C MET A 110 17.61 -13.85 12.59
N ALA A 111 17.21 -15.09 12.84
CA ALA A 111 15.82 -15.53 12.70
C ALA A 111 14.89 -14.73 13.63
N ILE A 112 15.30 -14.54 14.89
CA ILE A 112 14.58 -13.71 15.88
C ILE A 112 14.52 -12.25 15.43
N ALA A 113 15.64 -11.68 14.96
CA ALA A 113 15.68 -10.30 14.49
C ALA A 113 14.77 -10.08 13.27
N HIS A 114 14.78 -11.00 12.31
CA HIS A 114 13.92 -10.96 11.13
C HIS A 114 12.44 -10.99 11.50
N HIS A 115 12.05 -11.91 12.38
CA HIS A 115 10.67 -12.01 12.89
C HIS A 115 10.25 -10.72 13.61
N LYS A 116 11.12 -10.18 14.47
CA LYS A 116 10.85 -8.92 15.19
C LYS A 116 10.69 -7.75 14.22
N GLN A 117 11.57 -7.61 13.23
CA GLN A 117 11.50 -6.54 12.24
C GLN A 117 10.21 -6.60 11.42
N GLN A 118 9.78 -7.80 11.01
CA GLN A 118 8.51 -7.97 10.31
C GLN A 118 7.32 -7.51 11.16
N ILE A 119 7.25 -7.92 12.42
CA ILE A 119 6.17 -7.50 13.33
C ILE A 119 6.17 -5.98 13.54
N GLU A 120 7.32 -5.37 13.77
CA GLU A 120 7.40 -3.91 13.93
C GLU A 120 7.01 -3.16 12.64
N GLY A 121 7.41 -3.69 11.48
CA GLY A 121 6.97 -3.18 10.18
C GLY A 121 5.47 -3.29 9.97
N ALA A 122 4.87 -4.42 10.37
CA ALA A 122 3.44 -4.65 10.29
C ALA A 122 2.66 -3.72 11.24
N LYS A 123 3.12 -3.51 12.47
CA LYS A 123 2.55 -2.52 13.40
C LYS A 123 2.55 -1.11 12.82
N ASN A 124 3.66 -0.67 12.24
CA ASN A 124 3.75 0.63 11.58
C ASN A 124 2.77 0.74 10.41
N SER A 125 2.67 -0.32 9.60
CA SER A 125 1.75 -0.38 8.47
C SER A 125 0.28 -0.33 8.93
N LEU A 126 -0.05 -0.99 10.04
CA LEU A 126 -1.37 -0.93 10.66
C LEU A 126 -1.73 0.50 11.08
N ILE A 127 -0.84 1.21 11.77
CA ILE A 127 -1.08 2.62 12.15
C ILE A 127 -1.30 3.50 10.92
N LYS A 128 -0.46 3.33 9.89
CA LYS A 128 -0.61 4.05 8.62
C LYS A 128 -1.95 3.76 7.97
N SER A 129 -2.37 2.50 7.95
CA SER A 129 -3.65 2.06 7.35
C SER A 129 -4.86 2.74 8.01
N PHE A 130 -4.82 2.97 9.34
CA PHE A 130 -5.85 3.75 10.01
C PHE A 130 -5.85 5.21 9.58
N GLY A 131 -4.68 5.80 9.30
CA GLY A 131 -4.60 7.12 8.68
C GLY A 131 -5.34 7.17 7.35
N TRP A 132 -5.18 6.14 6.51
CA TRP A 132 -5.89 6.01 5.22
C TRP A 132 -7.41 5.83 5.36
N ILE A 133 -7.90 5.35 6.50
CA ILE A 133 -9.33 5.17 6.77
C ILE A 133 -9.94 6.41 7.43
N ILE A 134 -9.26 6.97 8.44
CA ILE A 134 -9.80 8.04 9.30
C ILE A 134 -9.78 9.39 8.59
N ILE A 135 -8.72 9.71 7.84
CA ILE A 135 -8.58 11.00 7.15
C ILE A 135 -9.71 11.27 6.12
N PRO A 136 -10.07 10.32 5.23
CA PRO A 136 -11.14 10.57 4.25
C PRO A 136 -12.54 10.57 4.86
N LEU A 137 -12.73 10.00 6.05
CA LEU A 137 -14.06 9.76 6.63
C LEU A 137 -14.84 11.06 6.94
N PRO A 138 -14.25 12.12 7.53
CA PRO A 138 -14.94 13.41 7.69
C PRO A 138 -15.36 14.04 6.35
N VAL A 139 -14.52 13.92 5.32
CA VAL A 139 -14.80 14.44 3.97
C VAL A 139 -15.97 13.67 3.36
N PHE A 140 -15.93 12.34 3.43
CA PHE A 140 -16.99 11.47 2.95
C PHE A 140 -18.32 11.78 3.64
N MET A 141 -18.34 11.88 4.97
CA MET A 141 -19.55 12.21 5.74
C MET A 141 -20.13 13.57 5.36
N TYR A 142 -19.29 14.58 5.16
CA TYR A 142 -19.73 15.92 4.74
C TYR A 142 -20.42 15.89 3.37
N TYR A 143 -19.78 15.27 2.38
CA TYR A 143 -20.30 15.22 1.01
C TYR A 143 -21.49 14.28 0.86
N GLN A 144 -21.53 13.16 1.61
CA GLN A 144 -22.68 12.26 1.61
C GLN A 144 -23.93 12.97 2.15
N ARG A 145 -23.82 13.70 3.27
CA ARG A 145 -24.94 14.46 3.84
C ARG A 145 -25.47 15.52 2.87
N ARG A 146 -24.56 16.20 2.14
CA ARG A 146 -24.92 17.20 1.14
C ARG A 146 -25.67 16.61 -0.05
N LEU A 147 -25.38 15.35 -0.40
CA LEU A 147 -26.04 14.65 -1.49
C LEU A 147 -27.45 14.17 -1.06
N VAL A 148 -27.56 13.53 0.11
CA VAL A 148 -28.85 13.06 0.66
C VAL A 148 -29.82 14.20 0.92
N GLY A 149 -29.35 15.35 1.43
CA GLY A 149 -30.19 16.53 1.63
C GLY A 149 -30.59 17.27 0.35
N LYS A 150 -30.05 16.89 -0.82
CA LYS A 150 -30.46 17.42 -2.14
C LYS A 150 -31.53 16.52 -2.80
N GLU A 151 -31.66 15.27 -2.35
CA GLU A 151 -32.61 14.27 -2.88
C GLU A 151 -33.87 14.08 -1.99
N ALA A 152 -33.90 14.69 -0.80
CA ALA A 152 -35.04 14.69 0.13
C ALA A 152 -35.81 16.02 0.07
#